data_AF-A0A3M1XD62-F1
#
_entry.id   AF-A0A3M1XD62-F1
#
_cell.length_a   1.000
_cell.length_b   1.000
_cell.length_c   1.000
_cell.angle_alpha   90.00
_cell.angle_beta   90.00
_cell.angle_gamma   90.00
#
_symmetry.space_group_name_H-M   'P 1'
#
loop_
_entity.id
_entity.type
_entity.pdbx_description
1 polymer ?
#
loop_
_entity_poly.entity_id
_entity_poly.type
_entity_poly.pdbx_seq_one_letter_code
_entity_poly.pdbx_strand_id
1 'polypeptide(L)'
;MKTIKKVFEEFLKDQQDRLSKKTYAEYVDAMFLFEQYLNDYGHQGLKLKEQEYFEQEFNKGREFNESFETDKINSFHIKGFFADFLIHKVLHGKQIVKSTFRVIRKYLKWAKGKGYLPNENYKELLETTEKLKDEILQTIKFWDLLQDYVYLNQPLKCLKIVNGYFWITKIEPGKLWLEDYIEGKKVGPVVVNKKITSECKLGWVVSLELCKTAKGWRILEVWNVYPL
;
A
#
# COMPACT_ATOMS: atom_id res chain seq x y z
N MET A 1 -26.22 10.15 -13.36
CA MET A 1 -25.36 10.35 -12.17
C MET A 1 -23.90 10.18 -12.65
N LYS A 2 -22.88 10.64 -11.92
CA LYS A 2 -21.52 10.90 -12.49
C LYS A 2 -20.58 9.72 -12.21
N THR A 3 -19.84 9.28 -13.24
CA THR A 3 -18.83 8.23 -13.11
C THR A 3 -17.66 8.68 -12.22
N ILE A 4 -16.93 7.73 -11.63
CA ILE A 4 -15.74 8.00 -10.81
C ILE A 4 -14.75 8.89 -11.57
N LYS A 5 -14.45 8.56 -12.84
CA LYS A 5 -13.55 9.33 -13.69
C LYS A 5 -13.96 10.81 -13.78
N LYS A 6 -15.24 11.08 -14.07
CA LYS A 6 -15.75 12.46 -14.13
C LYS A 6 -15.70 13.18 -12.79
N VAL A 7 -15.91 12.45 -11.69
CA VAL A 7 -15.80 13.01 -10.33
C VAL A 7 -14.35 13.37 -10.00
N PHE A 8 -13.37 12.54 -10.40
CA PHE A 8 -11.95 12.82 -10.21
C PHE A 8 -11.49 14.01 -11.04
N GLU A 9 -11.90 14.08 -12.31
CA GLU A 9 -11.63 15.22 -13.20
C GLU A 9 -12.17 16.53 -12.61
N GLU A 10 -13.41 16.52 -12.11
CA GLU A 10 -13.99 17.71 -11.46
C GLU A 10 -13.24 18.08 -10.18
N PHE A 11 -12.87 17.10 -9.34
CA PHE A 11 -12.06 17.36 -8.16
C PHE A 11 -10.76 18.07 -8.51
N LEU A 12 -10.00 17.53 -9.47
CA LEU A 12 -8.74 18.10 -9.90
C LEU A 12 -8.93 19.50 -10.49
N LYS A 13 -9.97 19.73 -11.30
CA LYS A 13 -10.29 21.05 -11.83
C LYS A 13 -10.54 22.07 -10.73
N ASP A 14 -11.38 21.74 -9.75
CA ASP A 14 -11.67 22.60 -8.59
C ASP A 14 -10.40 22.91 -7.75
N GLN A 15 -9.42 22.00 -7.72
CA GLN A 15 -8.16 22.22 -7.01
C GLN A 15 -7.16 23.06 -7.81
N GLN A 16 -7.14 22.96 -9.14
CA GLN A 16 -6.21 23.67 -10.02
C GLN A 16 -6.30 25.19 -9.83
N ASP A 17 -7.52 25.72 -9.69
CA ASP A 17 -7.78 27.15 -9.53
C ASP A 17 -7.29 27.71 -8.18
N ARG A 18 -6.99 26.83 -7.22
CA ARG A 18 -6.72 27.20 -5.82
C ARG A 18 -5.30 26.89 -5.35
N LEU A 19 -4.62 25.95 -5.98
CA LEU A 19 -3.35 25.42 -5.52
C LEU A 19 -2.18 25.98 -6.33
N SER A 20 -1.00 26.03 -5.69
CA SER A 20 0.25 26.27 -6.42
C SER A 20 0.50 25.14 -7.43
N LYS A 21 1.23 25.43 -8.52
CA LYS A 21 1.59 24.43 -9.54
C LYS A 21 2.21 23.16 -8.94
N LYS A 22 3.13 23.33 -7.98
CA LYS A 22 3.79 22.20 -7.30
C LYS A 22 2.80 21.36 -6.50
N THR A 23 1.95 21.99 -5.70
CA THR A 23 0.96 21.27 -4.89
C THR A 23 -0.10 20.62 -5.77
N TYR A 24 -0.49 21.26 -6.87
CA TYR A 24 -1.43 20.69 -7.83
C TYR A 24 -0.87 19.43 -8.50
N ALA A 25 0.41 19.42 -8.88
CA ALA A 25 1.05 18.21 -9.41
C ALA A 25 0.96 17.03 -8.42
N GLU A 26 1.20 17.25 -7.12
CA GLU A 26 1.03 16.20 -6.09
C GLU A 26 -0.41 15.66 -6.03
N TYR A 27 -1.42 16.48 -6.34
CA TYR A 27 -2.81 16.05 -6.40
C TYR A 27 -3.08 15.21 -7.65
N VAL A 28 -2.56 15.64 -8.80
CA VAL A 28 -2.67 14.89 -10.06
C VAL A 28 -2.03 13.50 -9.90
N ASP A 29 -0.81 13.43 -9.38
CA ASP A 29 -0.10 12.15 -9.19
C ASP A 29 -0.87 11.20 -8.26
N ALA A 30 -1.34 11.72 -7.13
CA ALA A 30 -2.09 10.90 -6.16
C ALA A 30 -3.42 10.39 -6.71
N MET A 31 -4.16 11.23 -7.44
CA MET A 31 -5.43 10.84 -8.04
C MET A 31 -5.23 9.89 -9.23
N PHE A 32 -4.17 10.09 -10.03
CA PHE A 32 -3.79 9.18 -11.10
C PHE A 32 -3.48 7.78 -10.57
N LEU A 33 -2.67 7.68 -9.51
CA LEU A 33 -2.37 6.39 -8.87
C LEU A 33 -3.62 5.70 -8.34
N PHE A 34 -4.54 6.46 -7.75
CA PHE A 34 -5.79 5.91 -7.23
C PHE A 34 -6.73 5.47 -8.35
N GLU A 35 -6.79 6.22 -9.45
CA GLU A 35 -7.53 5.85 -10.66
C GLU A 35 -7.00 4.54 -11.25
N GLN A 36 -5.68 4.42 -11.43
CA GLN A 36 -5.03 3.20 -11.91
C GLN A 36 -5.34 2.00 -11.01
N TYR A 37 -5.23 2.17 -9.69
CA TYR A 37 -5.61 1.12 -8.74
C TYR A 37 -7.06 0.67 -8.91
N LEU A 38 -8.01 1.60 -9.05
CA LEU A 38 -9.41 1.24 -9.20
C LEU A 38 -9.70 0.56 -10.54
N ASN A 39 -9.01 0.94 -11.62
CA ASN A 39 -9.13 0.24 -12.91
C ASN A 39 -8.61 -1.20 -12.81
N ASP A 40 -7.45 -1.39 -12.19
CA ASP A 40 -6.81 -2.70 -12.06
C ASP A 40 -7.54 -3.63 -11.07
N TYR A 41 -8.05 -3.07 -9.95
CA TYR A 41 -8.49 -3.87 -8.79
C TYR A 41 -9.90 -3.55 -8.26
N GLY A 42 -10.56 -2.49 -8.75
CA GLY A 42 -11.87 -2.06 -8.23
C GLY A 42 -12.96 -3.12 -8.36
N HIS A 43 -12.86 -4.00 -9.35
CA HIS A 43 -13.80 -5.10 -9.57
C HIS A 43 -13.80 -6.14 -8.43
N GLN A 44 -12.72 -6.22 -7.65
CA GLN A 44 -12.60 -7.18 -6.54
C GLN A 44 -13.52 -6.83 -5.36
N GLY A 45 -13.90 -5.55 -5.23
CA GLY A 45 -14.83 -5.09 -4.19
C GLY A 45 -16.31 -5.17 -4.58
N LEU A 46 -16.63 -5.68 -5.77
CA LEU A 46 -18.00 -5.77 -6.32
C LEU A 46 -18.72 -7.05 -5.90
N LYS A 47 -20.05 -7.00 -5.91
CA LYS A 47 -20.89 -8.20 -5.82
C LYS A 47 -20.92 -8.94 -7.16
N LEU A 48 -21.27 -10.22 -7.16
CA LEU A 48 -21.27 -11.08 -8.36
C LEU A 48 -21.98 -10.45 -9.57
N LYS A 49 -23.20 -9.92 -9.40
CA LYS A 49 -23.94 -9.26 -10.50
C LYS A 49 -23.26 -7.99 -11.02
N GLU A 50 -22.58 -7.26 -10.14
CA GLU A 50 -21.83 -6.05 -10.53
C GLU A 50 -20.53 -6.43 -11.26
N GLN A 51 -19.91 -7.57 -10.89
CA GLN A 51 -18.77 -8.13 -11.61
C GLN A 51 -19.15 -8.57 -13.01
N GLU A 52 -20.26 -9.29 -13.18
CA GLU A 52 -20.79 -9.68 -14.49
C GLU A 52 -21.09 -8.45 -15.37
N TYR A 53 -21.70 -7.41 -14.79
CA TYR A 53 -21.90 -6.14 -15.48
C TYR A 53 -20.57 -5.50 -15.89
N PHE A 54 -19.59 -5.45 -14.98
CA PHE A 54 -18.29 -4.86 -15.28
C PHE A 54 -17.57 -5.61 -16.38
N GLU A 55 -17.59 -6.94 -16.39
CA GLU A 55 -16.97 -7.76 -17.43
C GLU A 55 -17.53 -7.41 -18.81
N GLN A 56 -18.85 -7.18 -18.93
CA GLN A 56 -19.46 -6.75 -20.19
C GLN A 56 -19.01 -5.36 -20.62
N GLU A 57 -18.86 -4.41 -19.69
CA GLU A 57 -18.40 -3.06 -20.01
C GLU A 57 -16.89 -3.03 -20.33
N PHE A 58 -16.10 -3.83 -19.62
CA PHE A 58 -14.68 -4.03 -19.87
C PHE A 58 -14.42 -4.64 -21.25
N ASN A 59 -15.23 -5.62 -21.67
CA ASN A 59 -15.20 -6.17 -23.03
C ASN A 59 -15.56 -5.15 -24.12
N LYS A 60 -16.22 -4.04 -23.76
CA LYS A 60 -16.48 -2.90 -24.65
C LYS A 60 -15.37 -1.83 -24.58
N GLY A 61 -14.27 -2.11 -23.86
CA GLY A 61 -13.14 -1.21 -23.68
C GLY A 61 -13.35 -0.13 -22.63
N ARG A 62 -14.30 -0.29 -21.70
CA ARG A 62 -14.51 0.68 -20.61
C ARG A 62 -13.83 0.23 -19.33
N GLU A 63 -13.12 1.17 -18.72
CA GLU A 63 -12.42 0.96 -17.45
C GLU A 63 -13.37 1.03 -16.25
N PHE A 64 -12.96 0.51 -15.09
CA PHE A 64 -13.78 0.51 -13.87
C PHE A 64 -14.31 1.91 -13.51
N ASN A 65 -13.42 2.91 -13.56
CA ASN A 65 -13.78 4.29 -13.22
C ASN A 65 -14.72 4.96 -14.23
N GLU A 66 -14.90 4.37 -15.41
CA GLU A 66 -15.83 4.81 -16.45
C GLU A 66 -17.18 4.09 -16.36
N SER A 67 -17.20 2.91 -15.75
CA SER A 67 -18.39 2.06 -15.60
C SER A 67 -19.17 2.31 -14.30
N PHE A 68 -18.50 2.78 -13.25
CA PHE A 68 -19.10 2.93 -11.92
C PHE A 68 -19.05 4.34 -11.37
N GLU A 69 -19.87 4.54 -10.34
CA GLU A 69 -19.95 5.75 -9.54
C GLU A 69 -19.23 5.56 -8.21
N THR A 70 -19.06 6.66 -7.48
CA THR A 70 -18.30 6.70 -6.23
C THR A 70 -18.91 5.88 -5.09
N ASP A 71 -20.14 5.39 -5.21
CA ASP A 71 -20.77 4.47 -4.26
C ASP A 71 -20.09 3.10 -4.22
N LYS A 72 -19.36 2.71 -5.29
CA LYS A 72 -18.59 1.47 -5.33
C LYS A 72 -17.24 1.56 -4.64
N ILE A 73 -16.78 2.76 -4.27
CA ILE A 73 -15.56 2.92 -3.49
C ILE A 73 -15.87 2.64 -2.01
N ASN A 74 -15.21 1.65 -1.43
CA ASN A 74 -15.42 1.18 -0.06
C ASN A 74 -14.09 1.01 0.69
N SER A 75 -14.12 0.59 1.96
CA SER A 75 -12.92 0.48 2.79
C SER A 75 -11.92 -0.58 2.30
N PHE A 76 -12.38 -1.61 1.58
CA PHE A 76 -11.50 -2.58 0.91
C PHE A 76 -10.62 -1.88 -0.13
N HIS A 77 -11.19 -0.98 -0.94
CA HIS A 77 -10.43 -0.19 -1.92
C HIS A 77 -9.40 0.74 -1.27
N ILE A 78 -9.73 1.38 -0.15
CA ILE A 78 -8.77 2.23 0.57
C ILE A 78 -7.61 1.40 1.15
N LYS A 79 -7.91 0.24 1.73
CA LYS A 79 -6.89 -0.68 2.27
C LYS A 79 -5.98 -1.20 1.16
N GLY A 80 -6.55 -1.75 0.09
CA GLY A 80 -5.77 -2.28 -1.03
C GLY A 80 -4.93 -1.20 -1.71
N PHE A 81 -5.46 0.02 -1.87
CA PHE A 81 -4.69 1.12 -2.44
C PHE A 81 -3.45 1.44 -1.61
N PHE A 82 -3.59 1.67 -0.30
CA PHE A 82 -2.47 2.11 0.54
C PHE A 82 -1.55 0.98 1.01
N ALA A 83 -2.11 -0.17 1.41
CA ALA A 83 -1.39 -1.27 2.04
C ALA A 83 -0.84 -2.31 1.05
N ASP A 84 -1.17 -2.18 -0.23
CA ASP A 84 -0.69 -3.11 -1.26
C ASP A 84 -0.20 -2.36 -2.51
N PHE A 85 -1.11 -1.71 -3.25
CA PHE A 85 -0.77 -1.07 -4.53
C PHE A 85 0.30 0.02 -4.41
N LEU A 86 0.15 0.93 -3.46
CA LEU A 86 1.06 2.07 -3.32
C LEU A 86 2.46 1.62 -2.90
N ILE A 87 2.57 0.59 -2.06
CA ILE A 87 3.84 -0.01 -1.65
C ILE A 87 4.55 -0.60 -2.88
N HIS A 88 3.83 -1.37 -3.71
CA HIS A 88 4.37 -1.97 -4.92
C HIS A 88 4.76 -0.96 -6.02
N LYS A 89 3.93 0.05 -6.27
CA LYS A 89 4.07 0.93 -7.44
C LYS A 89 4.95 2.16 -7.23
N VAL A 90 5.00 2.70 -6.02
CA VAL A 90 5.60 4.03 -5.76
C VAL A 90 6.99 3.94 -5.13
N LEU A 91 7.51 2.73 -4.88
CA LEU A 91 8.87 2.50 -4.35
C LEU A 91 9.21 3.51 -3.22
N HIS A 92 8.57 3.32 -2.07
CA HIS A 92 8.96 3.84 -0.74
C HIS A 92 9.25 5.35 -0.59
N GLY A 93 8.79 6.21 -1.50
CA GLY A 93 8.86 7.66 -1.31
C GLY A 93 7.98 8.14 -0.15
N LYS A 94 8.53 8.23 1.08
CA LYS A 94 7.78 8.68 2.29
C LYS A 94 7.00 9.98 2.07
N GLN A 95 7.58 10.91 1.30
CA GLN A 95 6.92 12.17 0.98
C GLN A 95 5.73 11.97 0.03
N ILE A 96 5.87 11.12 -0.98
CA ILE A 96 4.80 10.80 -1.94
C ILE A 96 3.64 10.13 -1.20
N VAL A 97 3.93 9.14 -0.35
CA VAL A 97 2.89 8.46 0.45
C VAL A 97 2.15 9.45 1.36
N LYS A 98 2.88 10.35 2.04
CA LYS A 98 2.26 11.42 2.84
C LYS A 98 1.38 12.36 2.01
N SER A 99 1.83 12.77 0.83
CA SER A 99 1.01 13.62 -0.06
C SER A 99 -0.22 12.86 -0.53
N THR A 100 -0.10 11.58 -0.89
CA THR A 100 -1.23 10.75 -1.32
C THR A 100 -2.29 10.62 -0.23
N PHE A 101 -1.91 10.29 1.02
CA PHE A 101 -2.86 10.28 2.15
C PHE A 101 -3.59 11.61 2.30
N ARG A 102 -2.85 12.72 2.21
CA ARG A 102 -3.43 14.07 2.32
C ARG A 102 -4.40 14.36 1.18
N VAL A 103 -4.06 14.00 -0.05
CA VAL A 103 -4.89 14.22 -1.24
C VAL A 103 -6.16 13.38 -1.17
N ILE A 104 -6.06 12.08 -0.89
CA ILE A 104 -7.23 11.20 -0.74
C ILE A 104 -8.16 11.71 0.36
N ARG A 105 -7.62 12.15 1.50
CA ARG A 105 -8.43 12.78 2.56
C ARG A 105 -9.18 14.03 2.07
N LYS A 106 -8.52 14.87 1.27
CA LYS A 106 -9.12 16.09 0.70
C LYS A 106 -10.19 15.75 -0.34
N TYR A 107 -9.93 14.76 -1.19
CA TYR A 107 -10.89 14.22 -2.14
C TYR A 107 -12.16 13.71 -1.42
N LEU A 108 -12.03 12.84 -0.41
CA LEU A 108 -13.17 12.30 0.33
C LEU A 108 -14.04 13.42 0.94
N LYS A 109 -13.40 14.43 1.53
CA LYS A 109 -14.09 15.61 2.08
C LYS A 109 -14.82 16.42 1.00
N TRP A 110 -14.15 16.68 -0.12
CA TRP A 110 -14.71 17.43 -1.23
C TRP A 110 -15.89 16.68 -1.88
N ALA A 111 -15.73 15.39 -2.15
CA ALA A 111 -16.74 14.56 -2.79
C ALA A 111 -17.99 14.40 -1.91
N LYS A 112 -17.81 14.30 -0.58
CA LYS A 112 -18.93 14.41 0.38
C LYS A 112 -19.65 15.77 0.27
N GLY A 113 -18.88 16.87 0.25
CA GLY A 113 -19.45 18.23 0.15
C GLY A 113 -20.24 18.48 -1.14
N LYS A 114 -19.87 17.80 -2.23
CA LYS A 114 -20.57 17.83 -3.53
C LYS A 114 -21.73 16.83 -3.63
N GLY A 115 -21.93 15.98 -2.62
CA GLY A 115 -22.95 14.93 -2.63
C GLY A 115 -22.60 13.69 -3.44
N TYR A 116 -21.34 13.50 -3.85
CA TYR A 116 -20.88 12.31 -4.55
C TYR A 116 -20.60 11.13 -3.61
N LEU A 117 -20.47 11.36 -2.31
CA LEU A 117 -20.37 10.28 -1.32
C LEU A 117 -21.47 10.39 -0.26
N PRO A 118 -22.25 9.32 -0.04
CA PRO A 118 -23.13 9.20 1.12
C PRO A 118 -22.38 9.37 2.44
N ASN A 119 -23.08 9.86 3.47
CA ASN A 119 -22.48 10.16 4.77
C ASN A 119 -21.86 8.93 5.45
N GLU A 120 -22.50 7.76 5.36
CA GLU A 120 -21.98 6.51 5.93
C GLU A 120 -20.67 6.11 5.23
N ASN A 121 -20.68 6.01 3.90
CA ASN A 121 -19.49 5.69 3.10
C ASN A 121 -18.33 6.66 3.39
N TYR A 122 -18.61 7.97 3.42
CA TYR A 122 -17.58 8.97 3.74
C TYR A 122 -16.91 8.74 5.10
N LYS A 123 -17.69 8.44 6.14
CA LYS A 123 -17.14 8.23 7.50
C LYS A 123 -16.23 7.02 7.53
N GLU A 124 -16.69 5.90 6.97
CA GLU A 124 -15.93 4.64 6.94
C GLU A 124 -14.62 4.79 6.16
N LEU A 125 -14.68 5.40 4.97
CA LEU A 125 -13.49 5.63 4.13
C LEU A 125 -12.48 6.56 4.79
N LEU A 126 -12.96 7.64 5.42
CA LEU A 126 -12.10 8.57 6.13
C LEU A 126 -11.44 7.89 7.34
N GLU A 127 -12.20 7.18 8.15
CA GLU A 127 -11.67 6.46 9.32
C GLU A 127 -10.63 5.42 8.91
N THR A 128 -10.90 4.65 7.86
CA THR A 128 -9.96 3.68 7.30
C THR A 128 -8.67 4.37 6.83
N THR A 129 -8.79 5.50 6.12
CA THR A 129 -7.64 6.27 5.63
C THR A 129 -6.77 6.79 6.78
N GLU A 130 -7.39 7.31 7.85
CA GLU A 130 -6.64 7.83 9.01
C GLU A 130 -5.95 6.71 9.80
N LYS A 131 -6.62 5.56 10.00
CA LYS A 131 -6.05 4.41 10.71
C LYS A 131 -4.82 3.83 10.02
N LEU A 132 -4.85 3.73 8.68
CA LEU A 132 -3.74 3.14 7.91
C LEU A 132 -2.50 4.03 7.87
N LYS A 133 -2.66 5.35 8.02
CA LYS A 133 -1.58 6.32 7.75
C LYS A 133 -0.34 6.06 8.59
N ASP A 134 -0.48 5.96 9.90
CA ASP A 134 0.69 5.85 10.79
C ASP A 134 1.37 4.50 10.62
N GLU A 135 0.60 3.43 10.41
CA GLU A 135 1.13 2.10 10.18
C GLU A 135 1.91 2.01 8.86
N ILE A 136 1.38 2.52 7.76
CA ILE A 136 2.07 2.55 6.45
C ILE A 136 3.34 3.42 6.51
N LEU A 137 3.30 4.56 7.21
CA LEU A 137 4.51 5.37 7.38
C LEU A 137 5.57 4.68 8.24
N GLN A 138 5.15 3.80 9.16
CA GLN A 138 6.05 2.98 9.96
C GLN A 138 6.65 1.83 9.14
N THR A 139 5.89 1.18 8.25
CA THR A 139 6.43 0.13 7.37
C THR A 139 7.49 0.68 6.43
N ILE A 140 7.31 1.88 5.87
CA ILE A 140 8.32 2.57 5.05
C ILE A 140 9.59 2.84 5.87
N LYS A 141 9.45 3.38 7.08
CA LYS A 141 10.60 3.63 7.97
C LYS A 141 11.35 2.33 8.29
N PHE A 142 10.62 1.25 8.53
CA PHE A 142 11.21 -0.05 8.81
C PHE A 142 11.93 -0.63 7.59
N TRP A 143 11.34 -0.51 6.40
CA TRP A 143 11.96 -0.88 5.14
C TRP A 143 13.27 -0.11 4.90
N ASP A 144 13.27 1.23 5.06
CA ASP A 144 14.47 2.07 4.92
C ASP A 144 15.60 1.56 5.84
N LEU A 145 15.27 1.24 7.09
CA LEU A 145 16.24 0.73 8.07
C LEU A 145 16.79 -0.65 7.69
N LEU A 146 15.97 -1.51 7.08
CA LEU A 146 16.39 -2.81 6.60
C LEU A 146 17.32 -2.66 5.38
N GLN A 147 17.01 -1.76 4.45
CA GLN A 147 17.87 -1.45 3.30
C GLN A 147 19.26 -0.98 3.74
N ASP A 148 19.30 0.03 4.62
CA ASP A 148 20.56 0.55 5.18
C ASP A 148 21.37 -0.56 5.88
N TYR A 149 20.69 -1.42 6.63
CA TYR A 149 21.33 -2.53 7.32
C TYR A 149 21.93 -3.55 6.36
N VAL A 150 21.16 -3.98 5.35
CA VAL A 150 21.60 -4.94 4.35
C VAL A 150 22.81 -4.43 3.59
N TYR A 151 22.76 -3.16 3.14
CA TYR A 151 23.87 -2.51 2.45
C TYR A 151 25.18 -2.57 3.25
N LEU A 152 25.10 -2.34 4.57
CA LEU A 152 26.27 -2.33 5.45
C LEU A 152 26.70 -3.70 5.97
N ASN A 153 25.86 -4.74 5.85
CA ASN A 153 26.06 -6.04 6.53
C ASN A 153 25.95 -7.24 5.57
N GLN A 154 26.28 -7.05 4.29
CA GLN A 154 26.22 -8.14 3.31
C GLN A 154 27.10 -9.33 3.73
N PRO A 155 26.57 -10.57 3.74
CA PRO A 155 27.34 -11.75 4.08
C PRO A 155 28.31 -12.13 2.95
N LEU A 156 29.56 -12.43 3.30
CA LEU A 156 30.60 -12.82 2.33
C LEU A 156 30.35 -14.19 1.68
N LYS A 157 29.62 -15.09 2.34
CA LYS A 157 29.37 -16.45 1.84
C LYS A 157 28.00 -16.97 2.28
N CYS A 158 27.27 -17.52 1.32
CA CYS A 158 25.98 -18.15 1.53
C CYS A 158 26.05 -19.67 1.32
N LEU A 159 25.53 -20.40 2.31
CA LEU A 159 25.40 -21.86 2.26
C LEU A 159 24.04 -22.29 1.67
N LYS A 160 23.02 -21.44 1.85
CA LYS A 160 21.67 -21.62 1.30
C LYS A 160 21.02 -20.25 1.17
N ILE A 161 20.27 -20.06 0.09
CA ILE A 161 19.44 -18.89 -0.14
C ILE A 161 17.97 -19.33 -0.07
N VAL A 162 17.14 -18.50 0.54
CA VAL A 162 15.67 -18.61 0.46
C VAL A 162 15.11 -17.21 0.23
N ASN A 163 14.15 -17.10 -0.67
CA ASN A 163 13.47 -15.85 -0.98
C ASN A 163 11.95 -16.05 -0.85
N GLY A 164 11.24 -14.99 -0.48
CA GLY A 164 9.79 -15.07 -0.35
C GLY A 164 9.21 -13.94 0.47
N TYR A 165 7.94 -14.12 0.81
CA TYR A 165 7.20 -13.27 1.73
C TYR A 165 7.19 -13.96 3.09
N PHE A 166 7.56 -13.25 4.14
CA PHE A 166 7.69 -13.83 5.47
C PHE A 166 6.90 -13.04 6.50
N TRP A 167 6.07 -13.72 7.28
CA TRP A 167 5.48 -13.16 8.49
C TRP A 167 6.54 -12.99 9.57
N ILE A 168 6.56 -11.82 10.23
CA ILE A 168 7.31 -11.65 11.47
C ILE A 168 6.51 -12.29 12.62
N THR A 169 6.95 -13.46 13.08
CA THR A 169 6.24 -14.27 14.09
C THR A 169 6.83 -14.15 15.48
N LYS A 170 8.08 -13.71 15.62
CA LYS A 170 8.70 -13.38 16.91
C LYS A 170 9.74 -12.27 16.76
N ILE A 171 9.81 -11.40 17.76
CA ILE A 171 10.79 -10.32 17.85
C ILE A 171 11.52 -10.44 19.20
N GLU A 172 12.85 -10.47 19.15
CA GLU A 172 13.72 -10.24 20.31
C GLU A 172 14.75 -9.16 19.95
N PRO A 173 15.37 -8.47 20.92
CA PRO A 173 16.38 -7.45 20.62
C PRO A 173 17.50 -7.97 19.69
N GLY A 174 17.54 -7.46 18.45
CA GLY A 174 18.51 -7.85 17.43
C GLY A 174 18.25 -9.19 16.71
N LYS A 175 17.07 -9.80 16.89
CA LYS A 175 16.70 -11.08 16.27
C LYS A 175 15.24 -11.11 15.84
N LEU A 176 14.99 -11.60 14.62
CA LEU A 176 13.65 -11.85 14.09
C LEU A 176 13.46 -13.35 13.82
N TRP A 177 12.25 -13.84 14.05
CA TRP A 177 11.79 -15.12 13.54
C TRP A 177 10.71 -14.86 12.51
N LEU A 178 10.86 -15.59 11.43
CA LEU A 178 10.12 -15.44 10.21
C LEU A 178 9.39 -16.75 9.91
N GLU A 179 8.24 -16.65 9.27
CA GLU A 179 7.51 -17.81 8.74
C GLU A 179 7.12 -17.51 7.31
N ASP A 180 7.51 -18.39 6.39
CA ASP A 180 7.15 -18.26 4.98
C ASP A 180 5.62 -18.19 4.82
N TYR A 181 5.16 -17.17 4.12
CA TYR A 181 3.74 -16.85 3.97
C TYR A 181 2.96 -17.96 3.24
N ILE A 182 3.61 -18.66 2.30
CA ILE A 182 2.97 -19.67 1.45
C ILE A 182 3.20 -21.07 2.03
N GLU A 183 4.44 -21.38 2.38
CA GLU A 183 4.86 -22.73 2.77
C GLU A 183 4.79 -22.98 4.28
N GLY A 184 4.60 -21.94 5.11
CA GLY A 184 4.59 -22.05 6.58
C GLY A 184 5.97 -22.43 7.17
N LYS A 185 7.04 -22.39 6.36
CA LYS A 185 8.38 -22.78 6.81
C LYS A 185 8.96 -21.71 7.72
N LYS A 186 9.36 -22.12 8.92
CA LYS A 186 9.96 -21.22 9.91
C LYS A 186 11.44 -20.97 9.64
N VAL A 187 11.84 -19.71 9.67
CA VAL A 187 13.21 -19.25 9.49
C VAL A 187 13.61 -18.38 10.68
N GLY A 188 14.66 -18.76 11.39
CA GLY A 188 15.15 -17.93 12.49
C GLY A 188 16.22 -18.61 13.37
N PRO A 189 16.87 -17.82 14.25
CA PRO A 189 16.81 -16.37 14.29
C PRO A 189 17.54 -15.75 13.09
N VAL A 190 16.94 -14.73 12.49
CA VAL A 190 17.58 -13.80 11.55
C VAL A 190 18.20 -12.68 12.37
N VAL A 191 19.51 -12.53 12.30
CA VAL A 191 20.24 -11.53 13.09
C VAL A 191 20.16 -10.17 12.40
N VAL A 192 19.77 -9.15 13.15
CA VAL A 192 19.69 -7.75 12.75
C VAL A 192 20.18 -6.87 13.91
N ASN A 193 20.20 -5.54 13.74
CA ASN A 193 20.49 -4.64 14.87
C ASN A 193 19.25 -4.38 15.74
N LYS A 194 19.44 -3.87 16.95
CA LYS A 194 18.34 -3.59 17.90
C LYS A 194 17.37 -2.52 17.39
N LYS A 195 17.86 -1.57 16.59
CA LYS A 195 17.07 -0.48 16.00
C LYS A 195 16.02 -1.01 15.02
N ILE A 196 16.37 -2.03 14.21
CA ILE A 196 15.42 -2.73 13.34
C ILE A 196 14.34 -3.38 14.19
N THR A 197 14.72 -4.15 15.21
CA THR A 197 13.74 -4.87 16.04
C THR A 197 12.84 -3.97 16.89
N SER A 198 13.23 -2.71 17.15
CA SER A 198 12.36 -1.74 17.84
C SER A 198 11.34 -1.06 16.92
N GLU A 199 11.49 -1.20 15.59
CA GLU A 199 10.67 -0.50 14.60
C GLU A 199 9.74 -1.45 13.82
N CYS A 200 9.90 -2.77 13.97
CA CYS A 200 8.97 -3.76 13.41
C CYS A 200 7.79 -4.06 14.33
N LYS A 201 6.76 -4.70 13.76
CA LYS A 201 5.64 -5.28 14.49
C LYS A 201 5.48 -6.75 14.15
N LEU A 202 4.91 -7.50 15.08
CA LEU A 202 4.42 -8.85 14.82
C LEU A 202 3.29 -8.79 13.80
N GLY A 203 3.22 -9.81 12.94
CA GLY A 203 2.22 -9.88 11.88
C GLY A 203 2.55 -9.05 10.64
N TRP A 204 3.61 -8.23 10.62
CA TRP A 204 4.03 -7.66 9.34
C TRP A 204 4.61 -8.73 8.42
N VAL A 205 4.34 -8.56 7.11
CA VAL A 205 4.93 -9.40 6.07
C VAL A 205 6.08 -8.66 5.43
N VAL A 206 7.23 -9.33 5.32
CA VAL A 206 8.44 -8.78 4.71
C VAL A 206 8.81 -9.62 3.50
N SER A 207 9.01 -8.96 2.35
CA SER A 207 9.51 -9.60 1.14
C SER A 207 11.03 -9.52 1.17
N LEU A 208 11.70 -10.66 1.36
CA LEU A 208 13.14 -10.74 1.63
C LEU A 208 13.81 -11.83 0.82
N GLU A 209 15.10 -11.62 0.55
CA GLU A 209 16.04 -12.71 0.30
C GLU A 209 16.89 -12.95 1.56
N LEU A 210 16.98 -14.20 2.00
CA LEU A 210 17.70 -14.62 3.19
C LEU A 210 18.83 -15.57 2.83
N CYS A 211 19.96 -15.39 3.50
CA CYS A 211 21.13 -16.24 3.37
C CYS A 211 21.43 -16.97 4.69
N LYS A 212 21.56 -18.29 4.60
CA LYS A 212 22.13 -19.09 5.68
C LYS A 212 23.65 -19.01 5.61
N THR A 213 24.24 -18.47 6.67
CA THR A 213 25.70 -18.48 6.90
C THR A 213 26.07 -19.48 7.99
N ALA A 214 27.36 -19.74 8.17
CA ALA A 214 27.87 -20.49 9.32
C ALA A 214 27.49 -19.84 10.68
N LYS A 215 27.23 -18.53 10.70
CA LYS A 215 26.85 -17.75 11.90
C LYS A 215 25.32 -17.51 12.00
N GLY A 216 24.52 -18.27 11.25
CA GLY A 216 23.05 -18.16 11.24
C GLY A 216 22.49 -17.41 10.03
N TRP A 217 21.20 -17.08 10.10
CA TRP A 217 20.48 -16.42 9.01
C TRP A 217 20.78 -14.92 8.96
N ARG A 218 20.93 -14.39 7.75
CA ARG A 218 21.14 -12.97 7.44
C ARG A 218 20.22 -12.57 6.29
N ILE A 219 19.93 -11.28 6.19
CA ILE A 219 19.16 -10.71 5.08
C ILE A 219 20.15 -10.34 3.98
N LEU A 220 19.88 -10.81 2.75
CA LEU A 220 20.64 -10.46 1.54
C LEU A 220 20.03 -9.28 0.82
N GLU A 221 18.71 -9.31 0.67
CA GLU A 221 17.95 -8.27 -0.02
C GLU A 221 16.61 -8.07 0.68
N VAL A 222 16.09 -6.86 0.53
CA VAL A 222 14.78 -6.46 1.03
C VAL A 222 14.04 -5.86 -0.16
N TRP A 223 12.82 -6.31 -0.41
CA TRP A 223 12.01 -5.77 -1.50
C TRP A 223 10.90 -4.87 -0.95
N ASN A 224 10.05 -5.37 -0.06
CA ASN A 224 8.89 -4.63 0.47
C ASN A 224 8.54 -5.03 1.92
N VAL A 225 7.75 -4.18 2.59
CA VAL A 225 7.16 -4.44 3.92
C VAL A 225 5.66 -4.12 3.87
N TYR A 226 4.82 -5.06 4.30
CA TYR A 226 3.36 -4.95 4.28
C TYR A 226 2.77 -5.03 5.69
N PRO A 227 1.86 -4.13 6.06
CA PRO A 227 1.05 -4.26 7.26
C PRO A 227 -0.21 -5.06 6.93
N LEU A 228 -0.10 -6.40 6.93
CA LEU A 228 -1.20 -7.33 6.68
C LEU A 228 -1.85 -7.81 7.98
#